data_AF-A0A255HFX9-F1
#
_entry.id   AF-A0A255HFX9-F1
#
_cell.length_a   1.000
_cell.length_b   1.000
_cell.length_c   1.000
_cell.angle_alpha   90.00
_cell.angle_beta   90.00
_cell.angle_gamma   90.00
#
_symmetry.space_group_name_H-M   'P 1'
#
loop_
_entity.id
_entity.type
_entity.pdbx_description
1 polymer ?
#
loop_
_entity_poly.entity_id
_entity_poly.type
_entity_poly.pdbx_seq_one_letter_code
_entity_poly.pdbx_strand_id
1 'polypeptide(L)'
;MTYEAFLDEVTTVLTELYDLDDEAAIKLVMAAQDAEFFVPHDDHEAMRTVEQARKDAVTLYERKQNRQQTQEKQQQRVRQKNK
;
A
#
# COMPACT_ATOMS: atom_id res chain seq x y z
N MET A 1 -3.25 -10.97 15.66
CA MET A 1 -4.59 -10.34 15.58
C MET A 1 -5.44 -11.04 14.53
N THR A 2 -6.74 -10.78 14.45
CA THR A 2 -7.56 -11.32 13.34
C THR A 2 -7.11 -10.72 12.01
N TYR A 3 -7.48 -11.35 10.90
CA TYR A 3 -7.13 -10.85 9.56
C TYR A 3 -7.70 -9.44 9.32
N GLU A 4 -8.99 -9.24 9.59
CA GLU A 4 -9.62 -7.93 9.44
C GLU A 4 -8.98 -6.85 10.34
N ALA A 5 -8.69 -7.17 11.61
CA ALA A 5 -8.01 -6.24 12.51
C ALA A 5 -6.59 -5.90 12.03
N PHE A 6 -5.92 -6.83 11.34
CA PHE A 6 -4.62 -6.58 10.73
C PHE A 6 -4.71 -5.62 9.55
N LEU A 7 -5.71 -5.79 8.68
CA LEU A 7 -5.93 -4.88 7.55
C LEU A 7 -6.34 -3.48 8.00
N ASP A 8 -7.17 -3.40 9.04
CA ASP A 8 -7.53 -2.14 9.68
C ASP A 8 -6.29 -1.45 10.25
N GLU A 9 -5.44 -2.16 11.00
CA GLU A 9 -4.17 -1.63 11.52
C GLU A 9 -3.23 -1.15 10.41
N VAL A 10 -3.09 -1.88 9.29
CA VAL A 10 -2.30 -1.42 8.13
C VAL A 10 -2.88 -0.12 7.57
N THR A 11 -4.20 -0.01 7.51
CA THR A 11 -4.90 1.19 7.04
C THR A 11 -4.66 2.37 7.99
N THR A 12 -4.80 2.17 9.30
CA THR A 12 -4.50 3.18 10.33
C THR A 12 -3.05 3.65 10.24
N VAL A 13 -2.07 2.74 10.10
CA VAL A 13 -0.68 3.17 9.97
C VAL A 13 -0.44 3.98 8.69
N LEU A 14 -1.14 3.67 7.58
CA LEU A 14 -1.06 4.44 6.34
C LEU A 14 -1.58 5.88 6.52
N THR A 15 -2.68 6.06 7.25
CA THR A 15 -3.24 7.39 7.51
C THR A 15 -2.35 8.16 8.48
N GLU A 16 -1.87 7.54 9.55
CA GLU A 16 -1.05 8.18 10.58
C GLU A 16 0.37 8.52 10.12
N LEU A 17 1.04 7.63 9.37
CA LEU A 17 2.44 7.82 9.00
C LEU A 17 2.63 8.76 7.80
N TYR A 18 1.64 8.83 6.92
CA TYR A 18 1.74 9.51 5.63
C TYR A 18 0.66 10.55 5.37
N ASP A 19 -0.19 10.87 6.36
CA ASP A 19 -1.34 11.77 6.22
C ASP A 19 -2.20 11.44 4.99
N LEU A 20 -2.39 10.14 4.72
CA LEU A 20 -3.31 9.70 3.68
C LEU A 20 -4.74 9.86 4.18
N ASP A 21 -5.63 10.36 3.31
CA ASP A 21 -7.07 10.27 3.55
C ASP A 21 -7.48 8.80 3.70
N ASP A 22 -8.47 8.53 4.57
CA ASP A 22 -8.97 7.17 4.83
C ASP A 22 -9.34 6.43 3.53
N GLU A 23 -10.04 7.11 2.61
CA GLU A 23 -10.43 6.53 1.33
C GLU A 23 -9.20 6.14 0.48
N ALA A 24 -8.12 6.93 0.54
CA ALA A 24 -6.89 6.65 -0.19
C ALA A 24 -6.11 5.48 0.43
N ALA A 25 -6.07 5.40 1.76
CA ALA A 25 -5.46 4.29 2.49
C ALA A 25 -6.21 2.97 2.25
N ILE A 26 -7.54 2.98 2.37
CA ILE A 26 -8.40 1.81 2.10
C ILE A 26 -8.20 1.32 0.67
N LYS A 27 -8.24 2.20 -0.33
CA LYS A 27 -8.01 1.81 -1.73
C LYS A 27 -6.63 1.18 -1.94
N LEU A 28 -5.61 1.64 -1.23
CA LEU A 28 -4.27 1.08 -1.32
C LEU A 28 -4.21 -0.33 -0.74
N VAL A 29 -4.87 -0.57 0.40
CA VAL A 29 -4.97 -1.90 1.01
C VAL A 29 -5.81 -2.85 0.15
N MET A 30 -6.95 -2.41 -0.38
CA MET A 30 -7.76 -3.21 -1.31
C MET A 30 -6.97 -3.61 -2.57
N ALA A 31 -6.25 -2.67 -3.18
CA ALA A 31 -5.41 -2.97 -4.34
C ALA A 31 -4.28 -3.96 -4.00
N ALA A 32 -3.80 -3.99 -2.76
CA ALA A 32 -2.83 -4.96 -2.30
C ALA A 32 -3.47 -6.34 -2.05
N GLN A 33 -4.70 -6.40 -1.54
CA GLN A 33 -5.48 -7.64 -1.45
C GLN A 33 -5.71 -8.25 -2.84
N ASP A 34 -6.15 -7.45 -3.80
CA ASP A 34 -6.34 -7.89 -5.20
C ASP A 34 -5.04 -8.38 -5.85
N ALA A 35 -3.89 -7.87 -5.40
CA ALA A 35 -2.56 -8.27 -5.85
C ALA A 35 -1.97 -9.44 -5.04
N GLU A 36 -2.80 -10.13 -4.25
CA GLU A 36 -2.42 -11.28 -3.42
C GLU A 36 -1.32 -10.98 -2.39
N PHE A 37 -1.10 -9.70 -2.06
CA PHE A 37 -0.01 -9.28 -1.16
C PHE A 37 -0.18 -9.85 0.26
N PHE A 38 -1.43 -9.95 0.73
CA PHE A 38 -1.73 -10.40 2.09
C PHE A 38 -1.96 -11.90 2.23
N VAL A 39 -1.96 -12.69 1.14
CA VAL A 39 -2.19 -14.15 1.20
C VAL A 39 -1.32 -14.87 2.24
N PRO A 40 -0.03 -14.55 2.44
CA PRO A 40 0.77 -15.20 3.48
C PRO A 40 0.23 -15.01 4.92
N HIS A 41 -0.53 -13.93 5.18
CA HIS A 41 -1.12 -13.61 6.48
C HIS A 41 -2.39 -14.42 6.78
N ASP A 42 -3.01 -15.03 5.76
CA ASP A 42 -4.13 -15.96 5.93
C ASP A 42 -3.65 -17.26 6.57
N ASP A 43 -2.55 -17.82 6.05
CA ASP A 43 -1.97 -19.08 6.53
C ASP A 43 -1.14 -18.92 7.82
N HIS A 44 -0.56 -17.72 8.05
CA HIS A 44 0.37 -17.48 9.15
C HIS A 44 -0.14 -16.39 10.09
N GLU A 45 -1.02 -16.77 11.02
CA GLU A 45 -1.56 -15.85 12.03
C GLU A 45 -0.46 -15.12 12.84
N ALA A 46 0.68 -15.76 13.08
CA ALA A 46 1.81 -15.16 13.79
C ALA A 46 2.41 -13.92 13.09
N MET A 47 2.17 -13.75 11.78
CA MET A 47 2.58 -12.55 11.03
C MET A 47 1.69 -11.34 11.34
N ARG A 48 0.45 -11.56 11.79
CA ARG A 48 -0.55 -10.51 12.03
C ARG A 48 -0.25 -9.78 13.34
N THR A 49 0.81 -8.98 13.33
CA THR A 49 1.33 -8.16 14.44
C THR A 49 1.36 -6.68 14.05
N VAL A 50 1.32 -5.79 15.04
CA VAL A 50 1.40 -4.33 14.81
C VAL A 50 2.71 -3.96 14.10
N GLU A 51 3.81 -4.60 14.47
CA GLU A 51 5.11 -4.38 13.82
C GLU A 51 5.07 -4.75 12.32
N GLN A 52 4.42 -5.87 11.99
CA GLN A 52 4.27 -6.29 10.60
C GLN A 52 3.32 -5.36 9.83
N ALA A 53 2.21 -4.92 10.45
CA ALA A 53 1.27 -3.99 9.83
C ALA A 53 1.99 -2.69 9.42
N ARG A 54 2.87 -2.18 10.28
CA ARG A 54 3.72 -1.02 9.96
C ARG A 54 4.67 -1.27 8.79
N LYS A 55 5.33 -2.43 8.73
CA LYS A 55 6.24 -2.78 7.61
C LYS A 55 5.47 -2.87 6.29
N ASP A 56 4.28 -3.45 6.32
CA ASP A 56 3.44 -3.61 5.16
C ASP A 56 2.92 -2.26 4.67
N ALA A 57 2.44 -1.40 5.57
CA ALA A 57 2.03 -0.02 5.25
C ALA A 57 3.15 0.77 4.53
N VAL A 58 4.38 0.72 5.06
CA VAL A 58 5.56 1.34 4.42
C VAL A 58 5.79 0.77 3.02
N THR A 59 5.77 -0.56 2.89
CA THR A 59 5.96 -1.25 1.61
C THR A 59 4.91 -0.84 0.58
N LEU A 60 3.64 -0.75 0.96
CA LEU A 60 2.55 -0.34 0.08
C LEU A 60 2.71 1.11 -0.37
N TYR A 61 3.07 2.01 0.56
CA TYR A 61 3.29 3.41 0.23
C TYR A 61 4.46 3.61 -0.73
N GLU A 62 5.60 2.96 -0.49
CA GLU A 62 6.76 3.02 -1.38
C GLU A 62 6.44 2.50 -2.79
N ARG A 63 5.71 1.37 -2.89
CA ARG A 63 5.24 0.85 -4.18
C ARG A 63 4.35 1.85 -4.91
N LYS A 64 3.44 2.52 -4.21
CA LYS A 64 2.60 3.60 -4.75
C LYS A 64 3.46 4.74 -5.31
N GLN A 65 4.41 5.25 -4.53
CA GLN A 65 5.30 6.34 -4.95
C GLN A 65 6.14 5.97 -6.17
N ASN A 66 6.73 4.78 -6.17
CA ASN A 66 7.54 4.28 -7.28
C ASN A 66 6.72 4.16 -8.58
N ARG A 67 5.45 3.72 -8.48
CA ARG A 67 4.53 3.63 -9.61
C ARG A 67 4.20 5.02 -10.17
N GLN A 68 3.88 5.99 -9.30
CA GLN A 68 3.59 7.36 -9.70
C GLN A 68 4.79 8.00 -10.41
N GLN A 69 5.98 7.91 -9.82
CA GLN A 69 7.20 8.47 -10.40
C GLN A 69 7.51 7.86 -11.78
N THR A 70 7.27 6.55 -11.94
CA THR A 70 7.46 5.87 -13.22
C THR A 70 6.48 6.37 -14.28
N GLN A 71 5.21 6.53 -13.92
CA GLN A 71 4.18 7.04 -14.83
C GLN A 71 4.47 8.49 -15.25
N GLU A 72 4.88 9.36 -14.33
CA GLU A 72 5.24 10.75 -14.64
C GLU A 72 6.42 10.85 -15.60
N LYS A 73 7.49 10.07 -15.37
CA LYS A 73 8.65 10.01 -16.26
C LYS A 73 8.26 9.56 -17.67
N GLN A 74 7.35 8.59 -17.78
CA GLN A 74 6.83 8.13 -19.08
C GLN A 74 6.02 9.23 -19.78
N GLN A 75 5.11 9.90 -19.07
CA GLN A 75 4.31 11.00 -19.62
C GLN A 75 5.17 12.18 -20.10
N GLN A 76 6.21 12.55 -19.33
CA GLN A 76 7.15 13.61 -19.71
C GLN A 76 7.89 13.28 -21.01
N ARG A 77 8.35 12.03 -21.18
CA ARG A 77 9.02 11.57 -22.40
C ARG A 77 8.10 11.66 -23.63
N VAL A 78 6.83 11.24 -23.48
CA VAL A 78 5.84 11.34 -24.56
C VAL A 78 5.57 12.80 -24.94
N ARG A 79 5.42 13.68 -23.94
CA ARG A 79 5.18 15.11 -24.17
C ARG A 79 6.37 15.80 -24.85
N GLN A 80 7.61 15.43 -24.52
CA GLN A 80 8.80 15.95 -25.18
C GLN A 80 8.92 15.48 -26.63
N LYS A 81 8.53 14.25 -26.95
CA LYS A 81 8.55 13.70 -28.32
C LYS A 81 7.52 14.37 -29.24
N ASN A 82 6.41 14.86 -28.68
CA ASN A 82 5.32 15.47 -29.43
C ASN A 82 5.42 17.00 -29.54
N LYS A 83 6.51 17.60 -29.04
CA LYS A 83 6.86 19.02 -29.25
C LYS A 83 7.88 19.14 -30.37
#